data_AF-A0A1J4UHQ5-F1
#
_entry.id   AF-A0A1J4UHQ5-F1
#
_cell.length_a   1.000
_cell.length_b   1.000
_cell.length_c   1.000
_cell.angle_alpha   90.00
_cell.angle_beta   90.00
_cell.angle_gamma   90.00
#
_symmetry.space_group_name_H-M   'P 1'
#
loop_
_entity.id
_entity.type
_entity.pdbx_description
1 polymer ?
#
loop_
_entity_poly.entity_id
_entity_poly.type
_entity_poly.pdbx_seq_one_letter_code
_entity_poly.pdbx_strand_id
1 'polypeptide(L)'
;MAFDALKKFFAEKILLPRVFRMDVPGYIVGKFYTFEGQSAFVRSIFMPEHFFTCLETRIEKKLGKNGLKRLYCVGKKFGWRFSKLHHLSTKNVRNSVDLTANFLETLYAEKLSVNEVDVQKKWIQLETIELAITRVNNGGYALPIGAWAGVWAFLNRDLKLECALEKRKSSVHVLSAGPRELLKKSKKSFFECDLQPKAFSRNYTTLNTPPTQITGGYVSLNSLLDSNFFNYEAGKLELKTPRERFVSTEVSLLYWLEEEFGDLVEEAAFECFSEIGKANKSNGSASLFLAHLLTALGFGLVDASEGRNKNVALKGFPCLDEKSNVCKQRFVQGATKGIYAGFGGSKAKLKKISTMFIDNKLAINLKLG
;
A
#
# COMPACT_ATOMS: atom_id res chain seq x y z
N MET A 1 20.98 19.21 17.27
CA MET A 1 20.42 18.23 18.24
C MET A 1 19.06 18.63 18.80
N ALA A 2 18.92 19.61 19.70
CA ALA A 2 17.60 19.98 20.26
C ALA A 2 16.62 20.51 19.20
N PHE A 3 17.10 21.31 18.25
CA PHE A 3 16.30 21.86 17.16
C PHE A 3 15.84 20.79 16.15
N ASP A 4 16.66 19.77 15.90
CA ASP A 4 16.31 18.65 15.02
C ASP A 4 15.27 17.74 15.68
N ALA A 5 15.41 17.51 17.00
CA ALA A 5 14.40 16.81 17.79
C ALA A 5 13.06 17.58 17.82
N LEU A 6 13.10 18.91 17.94
CA LEU A 6 11.90 19.75 17.89
C LEU A 6 11.24 19.75 16.51
N LYS A 7 12.02 19.84 15.43
CA LYS A 7 11.52 19.71 14.05
C LYS A 7 10.87 18.34 13.82
N LYS A 8 11.54 17.28 14.26
CA LYS A 8 11.01 15.90 14.18
C LYS A 8 9.70 15.77 14.96
N PHE A 9 9.66 16.24 16.20
CA PHE A 9 8.45 16.26 17.02
C PHE A 9 7.31 17.03 16.34
N PHE A 10 7.58 18.24 15.85
CA PHE A 10 6.57 19.08 15.20
C PHE A 10 6.05 18.44 13.90
N ALA A 11 6.95 17.88 13.08
CA ALA A 11 6.56 17.16 11.87
C ALA A 11 5.71 15.93 12.18
N GLU A 12 6.13 15.09 13.13
CA GLU A 12 5.46 13.82 13.47
C GLU A 12 4.17 13.98 14.25
N LYS A 13 4.09 14.96 15.16
CA LYS A 13 2.96 15.11 16.09
C LYS A 13 1.98 16.21 15.71
N ILE A 14 2.38 17.17 14.87
CA ILE A 14 1.53 18.31 14.49
C ILE A 14 1.23 18.32 13.00
N LEU A 15 2.23 18.21 12.13
CA LEU A 15 2.01 18.32 10.68
C LEU A 15 1.46 17.03 10.05
N LEU A 16 2.10 15.88 10.28
CA LEU A 16 1.69 14.59 9.70
C LEU A 16 0.24 14.21 10.03
N PRO A 17 -0.26 14.34 11.27
CA PRO A 17 -1.66 14.07 11.60
C PRO A 17 -2.67 15.00 10.91
N ARG A 18 -2.24 16.19 10.47
CA ARG A 18 -3.08 17.13 9.71
C ARG A 18 -3.10 16.83 8.22
N VAL A 19 -2.04 16.21 7.70
CA VAL A 19 -1.92 15.78 6.29
C VAL A 19 -2.61 14.43 6.08
N PHE A 20 -2.51 13.51 7.04
CA PHE A 20 -3.16 12.20 7.01
C PHE A 20 -4.25 12.13 8.07
N ARG A 21 -5.52 12.11 7.64
CA ARG A 21 -6.64 11.79 8.53
C ARG A 21 -6.68 10.28 8.78
N MET A 22 -6.45 9.92 10.04
CA MET A 22 -6.46 8.56 10.58
C MET A 22 -7.39 8.41 11.79
N ASP A 23 -8.05 9.52 12.16
CA ASP A 23 -8.99 9.68 13.26
C ASP A 23 -10.40 9.19 12.91
N VAL A 24 -10.69 9.02 11.62
CA VAL A 24 -12.01 8.57 11.14
C VAL A 24 -12.01 7.05 10.92
N PRO A 25 -12.81 6.27 11.68
CA PRO A 25 -12.88 4.81 11.53
C PRO A 25 -13.14 4.38 10.10
N GLY A 26 -12.38 3.41 9.61
CA GLY A 26 -12.53 2.90 8.26
C GLY A 26 -11.87 3.76 7.21
N TYR A 27 -11.32 4.95 7.54
CA TYR A 27 -10.80 5.88 6.55
C TYR A 27 -9.40 6.42 6.83
N ILE A 28 -8.47 6.14 5.89
CA ILE A 28 -7.14 6.78 5.82
C ILE A 28 -7.11 7.70 4.61
N VAL A 29 -7.00 9.01 4.84
CA VAL A 29 -7.08 10.00 3.77
C VAL A 29 -5.91 10.98 3.87
N GLY A 30 -5.12 11.05 2.80
CA GLY A 30 -4.14 12.11 2.60
C GLY A 30 -4.78 13.33 1.96
N LYS A 31 -4.55 14.52 2.53
CA LYS A 31 -4.76 15.81 1.88
C LYS A 31 -3.40 16.48 1.68
N PHE A 32 -2.90 16.43 0.46
CA PHE A 32 -1.62 17.05 0.12
C PHE A 32 -1.87 18.38 -0.55
N TYR A 33 -1.12 19.41 -0.14
CA TYR A 33 -1.07 20.67 -0.85
C TYR A 33 0.22 20.70 -1.66
N THR A 34 0.10 21.02 -2.94
CA THR A 34 1.27 21.18 -3.81
C THR A 34 1.97 22.50 -3.51
N PHE A 35 3.22 22.65 -3.96
CA PHE A 35 3.91 23.94 -3.94
C PHE A 35 3.15 25.04 -4.70
N GLU A 36 2.25 24.65 -5.60
CA GLU A 36 1.38 25.54 -6.39
C GLU A 36 -0.01 25.72 -5.71
N GLY A 37 -0.20 25.24 -4.48
CA GLY A 37 -1.42 25.43 -3.68
C GLY A 37 -2.59 24.50 -4.06
N GLN A 38 -2.41 23.56 -4.97
CA GLN A 38 -3.46 22.60 -5.34
C GLN A 38 -3.63 21.54 -4.24
N SER A 39 -4.86 21.20 -3.88
CA SER A 39 -5.12 20.12 -2.93
C SER A 39 -5.38 18.80 -3.65
N ALA A 40 -4.62 17.76 -3.35
CA ALA A 40 -4.88 16.39 -3.76
C ALA A 40 -5.58 15.62 -2.64
N PHE A 41 -6.73 15.01 -2.96
CA PHE A 41 -7.42 14.06 -2.09
C PHE A 41 -6.96 12.65 -2.47
N VAL A 42 -6.37 11.93 -1.52
CA VAL A 42 -5.86 10.56 -1.77
C VAL A 42 -6.41 9.61 -0.73
N ARG A 43 -7.07 8.56 -1.20
CA ARG A 43 -7.49 7.43 -0.36
C ARG A 43 -6.36 6.41 -0.26
N SER A 44 -5.89 6.16 0.95
CA SER A 44 -4.91 5.10 1.23
C SER A 44 -5.52 3.95 2.02
N ILE A 45 -4.82 2.81 1.97
CA ILE A 45 -5.01 1.66 2.84
C ILE A 45 -3.65 1.24 3.38
N PHE A 46 -3.64 0.62 4.55
CA PHE A 46 -2.45 -0.01 5.11
C PHE A 46 -2.45 -1.50 4.76
N MET A 47 -1.40 -1.95 4.05
CA MET A 47 -1.24 -3.34 3.65
C MET A 47 -0.05 -3.97 4.39
N PRO A 48 -0.14 -5.25 4.82
CA PRO A 48 0.98 -5.92 5.46
C PRO A 48 2.21 -5.96 4.55
N GLU A 49 3.40 -5.76 5.09
CA GLU A 49 4.65 -5.88 4.34
C GLU A 49 4.83 -7.31 3.80
N HIS A 50 4.53 -8.30 4.64
CA HIS A 50 4.66 -9.72 4.31
C HIS A 50 3.75 -10.15 3.14
N PHE A 51 2.62 -9.47 2.93
CA PHE A 51 1.74 -9.75 1.80
C PHE A 51 2.47 -9.57 0.46
N PHE A 52 3.25 -8.50 0.31
CA PHE A 52 3.92 -8.21 -0.96
C PHE A 52 5.01 -9.24 -1.28
N THR A 53 5.73 -9.71 -0.25
CA THR A 53 6.72 -10.78 -0.42
C THR A 53 6.08 -12.12 -0.75
N CYS A 54 5.00 -12.49 -0.05
CA CYS A 54 4.23 -13.68 -0.40
C CYS A 54 3.71 -13.63 -1.83
N LEU A 55 3.18 -12.47 -2.24
CA LEU A 55 2.65 -12.27 -3.58
C LEU A 55 3.75 -12.46 -4.64
N GLU A 56 4.90 -11.80 -4.48
CA GLU A 56 6.01 -11.91 -5.42
C GLU A 56 6.53 -13.35 -5.52
N THR A 57 6.76 -14.03 -4.40
CA THR A 57 7.21 -15.43 -4.40
C THR A 57 6.22 -16.35 -5.11
N ARG A 58 4.91 -16.15 -4.91
CA ARG A 58 3.87 -16.92 -5.60
C ARG A 58 3.82 -16.63 -7.09
N ILE A 59 3.97 -15.36 -7.48
CA ILE A 59 4.06 -14.95 -8.89
C ILE A 59 5.28 -15.58 -9.55
N GLU A 60 6.45 -15.51 -8.92
CA GLU A 60 7.68 -16.13 -9.46
C GLU A 60 7.51 -17.64 -9.60
N LYS A 61 6.95 -18.31 -8.58
CA LYS A 61 6.74 -19.77 -8.61
C LYS A 61 5.76 -20.20 -9.70
N LYS A 62 4.65 -19.48 -9.90
CA LYS A 62 3.59 -19.89 -10.85
C LYS A 62 3.81 -19.35 -12.28
N LEU A 63 4.37 -18.16 -12.41
CA LEU A 63 4.44 -17.40 -13.68
C LEU A 63 5.87 -17.06 -14.10
N GLY A 64 6.87 -17.39 -13.27
CA GLY A 64 8.29 -17.16 -13.55
C GLY A 64 8.64 -15.69 -13.76
N LYS A 65 9.69 -15.45 -14.55
CA LYS A 65 10.19 -14.10 -14.87
C LYS A 65 9.15 -13.22 -15.56
N ASN A 66 8.25 -13.80 -16.35
CA ASN A 66 7.17 -13.06 -17.00
C ASN A 66 6.18 -12.51 -15.97
N GLY A 67 5.86 -13.29 -14.93
CA GLY A 67 5.07 -12.81 -13.79
C GLY A 67 5.75 -11.65 -13.05
N LEU A 68 7.05 -11.78 -12.76
CA LEU A 68 7.82 -10.70 -12.11
C LEU A 68 7.86 -9.43 -12.97
N LYS A 69 7.98 -9.56 -14.29
CA LYS A 69 7.90 -8.42 -15.22
C LYS A 69 6.53 -7.74 -15.12
N ARG A 70 5.43 -8.49 -15.09
CA ARG A 70 4.07 -7.94 -14.91
C ARG A 70 3.95 -7.22 -13.57
N LEU A 71 4.55 -7.74 -12.50
CA LEU A 71 4.52 -7.11 -11.17
C LEU A 71 5.30 -5.79 -11.17
N TYR A 72 6.45 -5.75 -11.85
CA TYR A 72 7.18 -4.52 -12.11
C TYR A 72 6.35 -3.51 -12.89
N CYS A 73 5.64 -3.92 -13.94
CA CYS A 73 4.76 -3.06 -14.73
C CYS A 73 3.67 -2.42 -13.86
N VAL A 74 3.04 -3.20 -12.97
CA VAL A 74 2.07 -2.67 -11.99
C VAL A 74 2.74 -1.60 -11.11
N GLY A 75 3.95 -1.87 -10.62
CA GLY A 75 4.75 -0.90 -9.88
C GLY A 75 4.97 0.39 -10.68
N LYS A 76 5.43 0.30 -11.93
CA LYS A 76 5.73 1.46 -12.78
C LYS A 76 4.51 2.33 -13.05
N LYS A 77 3.37 1.69 -13.34
CA LYS A 77 2.07 2.38 -13.48
C LYS A 77 1.68 3.08 -12.19
N PHE A 78 1.88 2.42 -11.05
CA PHE A 78 1.63 3.01 -9.74
C PHE A 78 2.53 4.19 -9.41
N GLY A 79 3.83 4.08 -9.62
CA GLY A 79 4.78 5.17 -9.37
C GLY A 79 4.50 6.41 -10.22
N TRP A 80 4.22 6.22 -11.50
CA TRP A 80 3.86 7.33 -12.39
C TRP A 80 2.57 8.02 -11.94
N ARG A 81 1.55 7.23 -11.58
CA ARG A 81 0.30 7.76 -11.03
C ARG A 81 0.52 8.49 -9.71
N PHE A 82 1.30 7.92 -8.81
CA PHE A 82 1.64 8.52 -7.54
C PHE A 82 2.24 9.91 -7.75
N SER A 83 3.20 10.04 -8.68
CA SER A 83 3.79 11.33 -9.02
C SER A 83 2.79 12.34 -9.56
N LYS A 84 1.87 11.89 -10.42
CA LYS A 84 0.79 12.73 -10.95
C LYS A 84 -0.16 13.20 -9.85
N LEU A 85 -0.54 12.30 -8.95
CA LEU A 85 -1.45 12.57 -7.82
C LEU A 85 -0.87 13.57 -6.82
N HIS A 86 0.44 13.48 -6.57
CA HIS A 86 1.14 14.39 -5.67
C HIS A 86 1.66 15.64 -6.40
N HIS A 87 1.29 15.80 -7.68
CA HIS A 87 1.70 16.90 -8.56
C HIS A 87 3.20 17.20 -8.48
N LEU A 88 4.02 16.15 -8.55
CA LEU A 88 5.47 16.34 -8.50
C LEU A 88 5.93 17.23 -9.66
N SER A 89 6.89 18.12 -9.39
CA SER A 89 7.33 19.11 -10.38
C SER A 89 8.29 18.49 -11.39
N THR A 90 7.84 18.42 -12.65
CA THR A 90 8.72 18.09 -13.79
C THR A 90 9.67 19.22 -14.18
N LYS A 91 9.46 20.43 -13.64
CA LYS A 91 10.34 21.60 -13.85
C LYS A 91 11.48 21.65 -12.82
N ASN A 92 11.20 21.20 -11.60
CA ASN A 92 12.18 21.12 -10.52
C ASN A 92 12.34 19.66 -10.06
N VAL A 93 13.04 18.90 -10.92
CA VAL A 93 13.24 17.45 -10.75
C VAL A 93 13.95 17.14 -9.44
N ARG A 94 15.00 17.90 -9.09
CA ARG A 94 15.79 17.67 -7.86
C ARG A 94 14.93 17.80 -6.60
N ASN A 95 14.19 18.90 -6.45
CA ASN A 95 13.33 19.08 -5.28
C ASN A 95 12.23 18.00 -5.21
N SER A 96 11.70 17.57 -6.36
CA SER A 96 10.70 16.50 -6.40
C SER A 96 11.29 15.13 -6.03
N VAL A 97 12.54 14.85 -6.42
CA VAL A 97 13.30 13.69 -5.98
C VAL A 97 13.49 13.71 -4.48
N ASP A 98 13.99 14.82 -3.93
CA ASP A 98 14.28 14.93 -2.49
C ASP A 98 12.99 14.81 -1.66
N LEU A 99 11.88 15.42 -2.12
CA LEU A 99 10.56 15.24 -1.49
C LEU A 99 10.10 13.77 -1.53
N THR A 100 10.23 13.11 -2.67
CA THR A 100 9.82 11.71 -2.81
C THR A 100 10.70 10.78 -1.98
N ALA A 101 12.01 11.03 -1.96
CA ALA A 101 12.99 10.31 -1.14
C ALA A 101 12.60 10.39 0.35
N ASN A 102 12.33 11.59 0.88
CA ASN A 102 11.91 11.79 2.26
C ASN A 102 10.57 11.11 2.58
N PHE A 103 9.61 11.15 1.64
CA PHE A 103 8.32 10.47 1.78
C PHE A 103 8.49 8.95 1.84
N LEU A 104 9.31 8.39 0.94
CA LEU A 104 9.61 6.96 0.89
C LEU A 104 10.42 6.52 2.11
N GLU A 105 11.36 7.33 2.61
CA GLU A 105 12.06 7.05 3.85
C GLU A 105 11.06 6.91 5.00
N THR A 106 10.17 7.89 5.15
CA THR A 106 9.17 7.93 6.23
C THR A 106 8.26 6.69 6.21
N LEU A 107 7.77 6.27 5.05
CA LEU A 107 6.75 5.22 4.97
C LEU A 107 7.32 3.82 4.67
N TYR A 108 8.41 3.75 3.94
CA TYR A 108 8.89 2.53 3.28
C TYR A 108 10.33 2.16 3.61
N ALA A 109 11.14 2.96 4.29
CA ALA A 109 12.52 2.54 4.63
C ALA A 109 12.89 2.87 6.07
N GLU A 110 14.02 2.37 6.55
CA GLU A 110 14.65 2.92 7.75
C GLU A 110 15.48 4.14 7.40
N LYS A 111 16.20 4.07 6.29
CA LYS A 111 16.95 5.18 5.73
C LYS A 111 16.87 5.15 4.21
N LEU A 112 16.80 6.33 3.60
CA LEU A 112 16.92 6.48 2.16
C LEU A 112 17.74 7.74 1.85
N SER A 113 18.85 7.58 1.13
CA SER A 113 19.71 8.69 0.72
C SER A 113 19.81 8.78 -0.80
N VAL A 114 19.76 10.00 -1.30
CA VAL A 114 20.05 10.31 -2.70
C VAL A 114 21.56 10.43 -2.84
N ASN A 115 22.21 9.42 -3.42
CA ASN A 115 23.67 9.38 -3.55
C ASN A 115 24.15 10.18 -4.76
N GLU A 116 23.46 10.05 -5.89
CA GLU A 116 23.84 10.71 -7.14
C GLU A 116 22.59 11.11 -7.93
N VAL A 117 22.60 12.30 -8.53
CA VAL A 117 21.58 12.75 -9.49
C VAL A 117 22.27 13.48 -10.62
N ASP A 118 22.13 12.95 -11.84
CA ASP A 118 22.53 13.62 -13.07
C ASP A 118 21.27 13.83 -13.92
N VAL A 119 20.69 15.03 -13.80
CA VAL A 119 19.44 15.38 -14.50
C VAL A 119 19.62 15.36 -16.01
N GLN A 120 20.81 15.73 -16.52
CA GLN A 120 21.08 15.75 -17.96
C GLN A 120 21.11 14.33 -18.54
N LYS A 121 21.76 13.40 -17.84
CA LYS A 121 21.78 11.97 -18.22
C LYS A 121 20.50 11.22 -17.81
N LYS A 122 19.55 11.89 -17.15
CA LYS A 122 18.35 11.27 -16.56
C LYS A 122 18.72 10.09 -15.67
N TRP A 123 19.78 10.24 -14.89
CA TRP A 123 20.32 9.21 -14.01
C TRP A 123 20.13 9.61 -12.55
N ILE A 124 19.74 8.64 -11.73
CA ILE A 124 19.66 8.78 -10.29
C ILE A 124 20.08 7.49 -9.61
N GLN A 125 20.79 7.62 -8.50
CA GLN A 125 21.10 6.53 -7.60
C GLN A 125 20.66 6.87 -6.18
N LEU A 126 19.84 5.98 -5.62
CA LEU A 126 19.45 6.01 -4.22
C LEU A 126 20.11 4.84 -3.50
N GLU A 127 20.42 5.04 -2.23
CA GLU A 127 20.76 3.97 -1.30
C GLU A 127 19.69 3.90 -0.21
N THR A 128 19.28 2.69 0.15
CA THR A 128 18.26 2.45 1.16
C THR A 128 18.68 1.35 2.12
N ILE A 129 18.33 1.57 3.39
CA ILE A 129 18.49 0.61 4.49
C ILE A 129 17.10 0.17 4.90
N GLU A 130 16.89 -1.15 4.95
CA GLU A 130 15.61 -1.77 5.30
C GLU A 130 14.41 -1.24 4.52
N LEU A 131 14.53 -1.20 3.19
CA LEU A 131 13.39 -0.93 2.32
C LEU A 131 12.31 -2.01 2.57
N ALA A 132 11.17 -1.56 3.09
CA ALA A 132 9.96 -2.32 3.27
C ALA A 132 9.64 -3.09 1.98
N ILE A 133 9.11 -4.29 2.14
CA ILE A 133 8.82 -5.27 1.10
C ILE A 133 10.07 -6.04 0.65
N THR A 134 11.28 -5.47 0.70
CA THR A 134 12.50 -6.21 0.34
C THR A 134 13.21 -6.88 1.52
N ARG A 135 12.78 -6.56 2.75
CA ARG A 135 13.38 -7.07 4.00
C ARG A 135 13.05 -8.55 4.24
N VAL A 136 11.88 -9.01 3.80
CA VAL A 136 11.41 -10.39 4.04
C VAL A 136 11.92 -11.29 2.90
N ASN A 137 12.90 -12.15 3.19
CA ASN A 137 13.36 -13.27 2.34
C ASN A 137 14.05 -12.95 1.00
N ASN A 138 14.68 -11.79 0.82
CA ASN A 138 15.38 -11.40 -0.42
C ASN A 138 14.50 -11.33 -1.70
N GLY A 139 13.18 -11.45 -1.55
CA GLY A 139 12.18 -11.22 -2.59
C GLY A 139 11.49 -9.85 -2.43
N GLY A 140 10.39 -9.63 -3.12
CA GLY A 140 9.58 -8.41 -3.00
C GLY A 140 10.15 -7.18 -3.70
N TYR A 141 11.08 -7.35 -4.64
CA TYR A 141 11.77 -6.22 -5.25
C TYR A 141 11.11 -5.71 -6.53
N ALA A 142 10.34 -6.53 -7.25
CA ALA A 142 9.84 -6.16 -8.56
C ALA A 142 8.87 -4.97 -8.49
N LEU A 143 7.94 -4.99 -7.53
CA LEU A 143 6.96 -3.92 -7.35
C LEU A 143 7.59 -2.59 -6.90
N PRO A 144 8.44 -2.52 -5.84
CA PRO A 144 9.07 -1.27 -5.42
C PRO A 144 10.02 -0.67 -6.46
N ILE A 145 10.80 -1.49 -7.17
CA ILE A 145 11.66 -1.01 -8.25
C ILE A 145 10.81 -0.44 -9.38
N GLY A 146 9.71 -1.12 -9.74
CA GLY A 146 8.74 -0.61 -10.70
C GLY A 146 8.21 0.75 -10.27
N ALA A 147 7.76 0.88 -9.03
CA ALA A 147 7.26 2.15 -8.49
C ALA A 147 8.29 3.28 -8.61
N TRP A 148 9.55 3.02 -8.28
CA TRP A 148 10.60 4.04 -8.44
C TRP A 148 10.87 4.39 -9.90
N ALA A 149 10.88 3.39 -10.80
CA ALA A 149 10.98 3.64 -12.24
C ALA A 149 9.83 4.53 -12.75
N GLY A 150 8.61 4.31 -12.25
CA GLY A 150 7.44 5.10 -12.60
C GLY A 150 7.55 6.56 -12.15
N VAL A 151 8.04 6.77 -10.92
CA VAL A 151 8.30 8.12 -10.41
C VAL A 151 9.34 8.83 -11.27
N TRP A 152 10.46 8.16 -11.55
CA TRP A 152 11.57 8.75 -12.30
C TRP A 152 11.20 9.05 -13.76
N ALA A 153 10.46 8.13 -14.40
CA ALA A 153 9.89 8.33 -15.73
C ALA A 153 9.00 9.57 -15.77
N PHE A 154 8.15 9.79 -14.77
CA PHE A 154 7.26 10.94 -14.70
C PHE A 154 8.04 12.26 -14.60
N LEU A 155 8.99 12.34 -13.68
CA LEU A 155 9.78 13.54 -13.43
C LEU A 155 10.54 14.01 -14.68
N ASN A 156 11.03 13.06 -15.47
CA ASN A 156 11.80 13.32 -16.70
C ASN A 156 10.94 13.33 -17.98
N ARG A 157 9.63 13.08 -17.85
CA ARG A 157 8.69 12.92 -18.98
C ARG A 157 9.19 11.90 -20.03
N ASP A 158 9.76 10.80 -19.57
CA ASP A 158 10.38 9.79 -20.41
C ASP A 158 10.00 8.38 -19.95
N LEU A 159 9.11 7.74 -20.71
CA LEU A 159 8.56 6.43 -20.41
C LEU A 159 9.61 5.30 -20.50
N LYS A 160 10.72 5.53 -21.20
CA LYS A 160 11.76 4.53 -21.44
C LYS A 160 12.73 4.38 -20.27
N LEU A 161 12.65 5.26 -19.27
CA LEU A 161 13.48 5.15 -18.07
C LEU A 161 13.02 3.94 -17.25
N GLU A 162 14.01 3.19 -16.78
CA GLU A 162 13.79 2.01 -15.95
C GLU A 162 14.52 2.16 -14.63
N CYS A 163 14.29 1.23 -13.70
CA CYS A 163 15.04 1.13 -12.46
C CYS A 163 15.59 -0.29 -12.31
N ALA A 164 16.75 -0.37 -11.67
CA ALA A 164 17.38 -1.61 -11.24
C ALA A 164 17.71 -1.55 -9.75
N LEU A 165 17.86 -2.74 -9.17
CA LEU A 165 18.26 -2.91 -7.78
C LEU A 165 19.55 -3.71 -7.71
N GLU A 166 20.53 -3.16 -7.02
CA GLU A 166 21.73 -3.85 -6.59
C GLU A 166 21.65 -4.09 -5.08
N LYS A 167 21.83 -5.34 -4.66
CA LYS A 167 21.98 -5.68 -3.25
C LYS A 167 23.46 -5.68 -2.90
N ARG A 168 23.88 -4.82 -1.96
CA ARG A 168 25.28 -4.73 -1.51
C ARG A 168 25.55 -5.54 -0.25
N LYS A 169 24.68 -5.40 0.75
CA LYS A 169 24.75 -6.09 2.05
C LYS A 169 23.36 -6.64 2.43
N SER A 170 23.24 -7.33 3.56
CA SER A 170 21.98 -7.97 4.01
C SER A 170 20.77 -7.02 3.98
N SER A 171 20.94 -5.78 4.46
CA SER A 171 19.90 -4.75 4.59
C SER A 171 20.07 -3.54 3.67
N VAL A 172 21.19 -3.44 2.93
CA VAL A 172 21.52 -2.26 2.11
C VAL A 172 21.30 -2.56 0.64
N HIS A 173 20.44 -1.73 0.04
CA HIS A 173 20.08 -1.79 -1.37
C HIS A 173 20.40 -0.48 -2.07
N VAL A 174 20.82 -0.59 -3.33
CA VAL A 174 21.04 0.55 -4.21
C VAL A 174 20.03 0.47 -5.35
N LEU A 175 19.21 1.51 -5.46
CA LEU A 175 18.25 1.68 -6.55
C LEU A 175 18.85 2.65 -7.56
N SER A 176 19.05 2.18 -8.78
CA SER A 176 19.55 3.00 -9.89
C SER A 176 18.46 3.15 -10.93
N ALA A 177 18.09 4.38 -11.27
CA ALA A 177 17.12 4.64 -12.33
C ALA A 177 17.70 5.51 -13.43
N GLY A 178 17.39 5.16 -14.68
CA GLY A 178 17.85 5.89 -15.86
C GLY A 178 17.63 5.15 -17.18
N PRO A 179 18.24 5.64 -18.28
CA PRO A 179 18.20 4.98 -19.57
C PRO A 179 18.69 3.54 -19.47
N ARG A 180 18.04 2.64 -20.19
CA ARG A 180 18.33 1.21 -20.16
C ARG A 180 19.80 0.90 -20.41
N GLU A 181 20.44 1.66 -21.30
CA GLU A 181 21.84 1.52 -21.69
C GLU A 181 22.78 1.69 -20.50
N LEU A 182 22.45 2.59 -19.57
CA LEU A 182 23.23 2.85 -18.35
C LEU A 182 22.99 1.78 -17.27
N LEU A 183 21.82 1.12 -17.31
CA LEU A 183 21.44 0.07 -16.37
C LEU A 183 21.96 -1.33 -16.75
N LYS A 184 22.52 -1.53 -17.96
CA LYS A 184 22.94 -2.85 -18.49
C LYS A 184 23.94 -3.61 -17.63
N LYS A 185 24.59 -2.97 -16.65
CA LYS A 185 25.48 -3.64 -15.67
C LYS A 185 24.71 -4.34 -14.53
N SER A 186 23.41 -4.07 -14.37
CA SER A 186 22.57 -4.67 -13.34
C SER A 186 21.84 -5.92 -13.84
N LYS A 187 21.92 -7.04 -13.09
CA LYS A 187 21.37 -8.35 -13.50
C LYS A 187 19.83 -8.46 -13.44
N LYS A 188 19.14 -7.43 -12.95
CA LYS A 188 17.68 -7.43 -12.70
C LYS A 188 17.05 -6.14 -13.24
N SER A 189 16.79 -6.10 -14.54
CA SER A 189 16.01 -5.02 -15.16
C SER A 189 14.76 -5.59 -15.84
N PHE A 190 13.65 -4.91 -15.63
CA PHE A 190 12.37 -5.16 -16.30
C PHE A 190 12.06 -3.96 -17.20
N PHE A 191 11.07 -4.13 -18.08
CA PHE A 191 10.75 -3.11 -19.08
C PHE A 191 9.25 -2.93 -19.22
N GLU A 192 8.81 -1.68 -19.22
CA GLU A 192 7.42 -1.28 -19.43
C GLU A 192 7.37 0.03 -20.23
N CYS A 193 6.65 0.02 -21.35
CA CYS A 193 6.47 1.17 -22.23
C CYS A 193 5.09 1.81 -22.11
N ASP A 194 4.13 1.09 -21.54
CA ASP A 194 2.76 1.57 -21.41
C ASP A 194 2.46 1.97 -19.96
N LEU A 195 2.30 3.28 -19.78
CA LEU A 195 1.90 3.88 -18.51
C LEU A 195 0.47 4.43 -18.58
N GLN A 196 -0.46 3.78 -19.30
CA GLN A 196 -1.89 4.10 -19.20
C GLN A 196 -2.30 4.15 -17.72
N PRO A 197 -2.47 5.35 -17.13
CA PRO A 197 -2.87 5.43 -15.73
C PRO A 197 -4.37 5.16 -15.68
N LYS A 198 -4.84 4.37 -14.71
CA LYS A 198 -6.28 4.28 -14.45
C LYS A 198 -6.81 5.68 -14.17
N ALA A 199 -7.72 6.21 -14.99
CA ALA A 199 -8.32 7.50 -14.69
C ALA A 199 -9.13 7.38 -13.39
N PHE A 200 -9.08 8.40 -12.53
CA PHE A 200 -10.10 8.51 -11.50
C PHE A 200 -11.42 8.88 -12.17
N SER A 201 -12.51 8.33 -11.65
CA SER A 201 -13.82 8.89 -11.98
C SER A 201 -13.89 10.35 -11.54
N ARG A 202 -14.73 11.15 -12.21
CA ARG A 202 -15.04 12.51 -11.76
C ARG A 202 -15.58 12.55 -10.32
N ASN A 203 -16.13 11.43 -9.86
CA ASN A 203 -16.74 11.29 -8.54
C ASN A 203 -15.79 10.65 -7.50
N TYR A 204 -14.51 10.42 -7.81
CA TYR A 204 -13.57 9.74 -6.90
C TYR A 204 -13.56 10.33 -5.49
N THR A 205 -13.50 11.66 -5.37
CA THR A 205 -13.53 12.33 -4.07
C THR A 205 -14.83 12.04 -3.34
N THR A 206 -15.98 12.13 -4.02
CA THR A 206 -17.29 11.80 -3.46
C THR A 206 -17.35 10.35 -2.98
N LEU A 207 -16.82 9.40 -3.76
CA LEU A 207 -16.81 7.98 -3.40
C LEU A 207 -15.98 7.68 -2.15
N ASN A 208 -14.87 8.40 -1.95
CA ASN A 208 -13.90 8.08 -0.90
C ASN A 208 -13.87 9.06 0.29
N THR A 209 -14.60 10.16 0.22
CA THR A 209 -14.72 11.10 1.34
C THR A 209 -15.42 10.42 2.51
N PRO A 210 -14.89 10.48 3.75
CA PRO A 210 -15.58 9.86 4.88
C PRO A 210 -16.95 10.51 5.14
N PRO A 211 -17.94 9.74 5.63
CA PRO A 211 -19.23 10.30 5.99
C PRO A 211 -19.08 11.35 7.10
N THR A 212 -20.01 12.31 7.15
CA THR A 212 -20.03 13.38 8.15
C THR A 212 -20.30 12.86 9.57
N GLN A 213 -21.06 11.77 9.67
CA GLN A 213 -21.33 11.08 10.93
C GLN A 213 -21.11 9.58 10.72
N ILE A 214 -20.45 8.94 11.70
CA ILE A 214 -20.30 7.49 11.77
C ILE A 214 -21.13 7.03 12.96
N THR A 215 -22.20 6.31 12.67
CA THR A 215 -23.05 5.66 13.67
C THR A 215 -22.57 4.23 13.86
N GLY A 216 -22.27 3.85 15.10
CA GLY A 216 -21.74 2.53 15.46
C GLY A 216 -20.36 2.64 16.13
N GLY A 217 -20.07 1.73 17.06
CA GLY A 217 -18.84 1.73 17.88
C GLY A 217 -17.57 1.32 17.12
N TYR A 218 -17.39 1.81 15.88
CA TYR A 218 -16.22 1.52 15.06
C TYR A 218 -14.97 2.20 15.61
N VAL A 219 -13.84 1.50 15.54
CA VAL A 219 -12.57 1.98 16.08
C VAL A 219 -11.70 2.56 14.97
N SER A 220 -11.16 3.76 15.18
CA SER A 220 -10.21 4.39 14.24
C SER A 220 -8.79 3.88 14.45
N LEU A 221 -7.90 4.21 13.50
CA LEU A 221 -6.49 3.90 13.66
C LEU A 221 -5.89 4.63 14.87
N ASN A 222 -6.24 5.90 15.05
CA ASN A 222 -5.80 6.66 16.24
C ASN A 222 -6.24 5.99 17.54
N SER A 223 -7.49 5.55 17.64
CA SER A 223 -7.97 4.85 18.83
C SER A 223 -7.21 3.55 19.10
N LEU A 224 -6.81 2.80 18.06
CA LEU A 224 -5.98 1.60 18.21
C LEU A 224 -4.50 1.90 18.53
N LEU A 225 -4.00 3.07 18.14
CA LEU A 225 -2.68 3.54 18.58
C LEU A 225 -2.72 3.89 20.07
N ASP A 226 -3.73 4.63 20.51
CA ASP A 226 -3.93 5.00 21.92
C ASP A 226 -4.17 3.77 22.80
N SER A 227 -4.89 2.77 22.29
CA SER A 227 -5.12 1.49 22.97
C SER A 227 -3.93 0.53 22.87
N ASN A 228 -2.79 0.98 22.35
CA ASN A 228 -1.58 0.17 22.28
C ASN A 228 -1.74 -1.11 21.43
N PHE A 229 -2.70 -1.17 20.50
CA PHE A 229 -2.91 -2.30 19.58
C PHE A 229 -1.86 -2.26 18.45
N PHE A 230 -1.56 -1.07 17.95
CA PHE A 230 -0.46 -0.81 17.03
C PHE A 230 0.66 -0.01 17.70
N ASN A 231 1.86 -0.14 17.17
CA ASN A 231 2.96 0.80 17.34
C ASN A 231 3.04 1.71 16.11
N TYR A 232 3.36 2.99 16.31
CA TYR A 232 3.64 3.92 15.21
C TYR A 232 4.87 4.77 15.53
N GLU A 233 5.93 4.55 14.76
CA GLU A 233 7.20 5.28 14.92
C GLU A 233 7.73 5.71 13.55
N ALA A 234 8.05 7.00 13.41
CA ALA A 234 8.65 7.59 12.21
C ALA A 234 7.95 7.19 10.90
N GLY A 235 6.61 7.16 10.87
CA GLY A 235 5.82 6.81 9.69
C GLY A 235 5.51 5.31 9.52
N LYS A 236 6.05 4.45 10.38
CA LYS A 236 5.93 2.99 10.31
C LYS A 236 4.83 2.51 11.25
N LEU A 237 3.77 1.93 10.69
CA LEU A 237 2.72 1.27 11.46
C LEU A 237 3.06 -0.20 11.67
N GLU A 238 3.04 -0.70 12.89
CA GLU A 238 3.37 -2.10 13.22
C GLU A 238 2.35 -2.69 14.19
N LEU A 239 1.84 -3.88 13.90
CA LEU A 239 0.99 -4.63 14.82
C LEU A 239 1.86 -5.31 15.87
N LYS A 240 1.59 -5.10 17.16
CA LYS A 240 2.49 -5.59 18.24
C LYS A 240 2.78 -7.08 18.23
N THR A 241 1.79 -7.88 17.84
CA THR A 241 1.90 -9.34 17.73
C THR A 241 1.26 -9.74 16.41
N PRO A 242 2.00 -10.25 15.41
CA PRO A 242 3.36 -10.80 15.45
C PRO A 242 4.50 -9.81 15.09
N ARG A 243 4.39 -8.50 15.36
CA ARG A 243 5.31 -7.46 14.82
C ARG A 243 5.25 -7.36 13.29
N GLU A 244 4.05 -7.38 12.74
CA GLU A 244 3.83 -7.18 11.31
C GLU A 244 3.80 -5.68 11.00
N ARG A 245 4.68 -5.21 10.11
CA ARG A 245 4.65 -3.84 9.61
C ARG A 245 3.60 -3.70 8.52
N PHE A 246 2.89 -2.58 8.53
CA PHE A 246 1.94 -2.19 7.49
C PHE A 246 2.44 -0.95 6.76
N VAL A 247 2.33 -0.97 5.43
CA VAL A 247 2.73 0.12 4.55
C VAL A 247 1.50 0.82 3.97
N SER A 248 1.49 2.15 4.01
CA SER A 248 0.40 2.96 3.47
C SER A 248 0.50 3.04 1.95
N THR A 249 -0.45 2.47 1.24
CA THR A 249 -0.53 2.46 -0.22
C THR A 249 -1.77 3.21 -0.70
N GLU A 250 -1.65 3.98 -1.78
CA GLU A 250 -2.82 4.58 -2.44
C GLU A 250 -3.64 3.45 -3.09
N VAL A 251 -4.97 3.55 -2.97
CA VAL A 251 -5.91 2.47 -3.29
C VAL A 251 -5.73 1.88 -4.69
N SER A 252 -5.30 2.64 -5.69
CA SER A 252 -5.13 2.11 -7.05
C SER A 252 -4.14 0.95 -7.16
N LEU A 253 -3.15 0.86 -6.25
CA LEU A 253 -2.21 -0.26 -6.24
C LEU A 253 -2.95 -1.58 -6.02
N LEU A 254 -3.84 -1.62 -5.03
CA LEU A 254 -4.65 -2.81 -4.76
C LEU A 254 -5.45 -3.22 -6.00
N TYR A 255 -6.08 -2.25 -6.66
CA TYR A 255 -6.89 -2.50 -7.86
C TYR A 255 -6.08 -3.05 -9.03
N TRP A 256 -4.84 -2.57 -9.23
CA TRP A 256 -3.97 -3.14 -10.26
C TRP A 256 -3.45 -4.52 -9.89
N LEU A 257 -3.10 -4.77 -8.63
CA LEU A 257 -2.67 -6.10 -8.20
C LEU A 257 -3.79 -7.13 -8.40
N GLU A 258 -5.03 -6.80 -8.03
CA GLU A 258 -6.17 -7.71 -8.18
C GLU A 258 -6.53 -7.98 -9.64
N GLU A 259 -6.48 -6.96 -10.49
CA GLU A 259 -6.74 -7.12 -11.92
C GLU A 259 -5.66 -8.00 -12.59
N GLU A 260 -4.40 -7.77 -12.25
CA GLU A 260 -3.27 -8.43 -12.90
C GLU A 260 -3.08 -9.88 -12.42
N PHE A 261 -3.30 -10.13 -11.13
CA PHE A 261 -2.91 -11.38 -10.47
C PHE A 261 -4.05 -12.15 -9.81
N GLY A 262 -5.24 -11.56 -9.67
CA GLY A 262 -6.47 -12.24 -9.25
C GLY A 262 -6.29 -13.16 -8.04
N ASP A 263 -6.40 -14.46 -8.26
CA ASP A 263 -6.35 -15.48 -7.21
C ASP A 263 -5.00 -15.53 -6.47
N LEU A 264 -3.89 -15.10 -7.09
CA LEU A 264 -2.60 -15.00 -6.41
C LEU A 264 -2.61 -13.93 -5.30
N VAL A 265 -3.35 -12.84 -5.49
CA VAL A 265 -3.56 -11.82 -4.44
C VAL A 265 -4.35 -12.40 -3.28
N GLU A 266 -5.41 -13.14 -3.60
CA GLU A 266 -6.24 -13.79 -2.58
C GLU A 266 -5.44 -14.83 -1.77
N GLU A 267 -4.62 -15.64 -2.44
CA GLU A 267 -3.74 -16.63 -1.79
C GLU A 267 -2.69 -15.97 -0.88
N ALA A 268 -2.02 -14.92 -1.37
CA ALA A 268 -1.00 -14.20 -0.60
C ALA A 268 -1.61 -13.49 0.62
N ALA A 269 -2.78 -12.86 0.45
CA ALA A 269 -3.51 -12.25 1.56
C ALA A 269 -4.00 -13.31 2.56
N PHE A 270 -4.50 -14.45 2.09
CA PHE A 270 -4.90 -15.55 2.97
C PHE A 270 -3.76 -16.02 3.87
N GLU A 271 -2.58 -16.26 3.30
CA GLU A 271 -1.41 -16.73 4.03
C GLU A 271 -0.96 -15.72 5.09
N CYS A 272 -0.74 -14.47 4.69
CA CYS A 272 -0.31 -13.40 5.59
C CYS A 272 -1.30 -13.20 6.75
N PHE A 273 -2.59 -13.08 6.45
CA PHE A 273 -3.60 -12.86 7.49
C PHE A 273 -3.90 -14.13 8.30
N SER A 274 -3.63 -15.33 7.78
CA SER A 274 -3.67 -16.55 8.58
C SER A 274 -2.61 -16.53 9.67
N GLU A 275 -1.38 -16.10 9.37
CA GLU A 275 -0.32 -15.98 10.39
C GLU A 275 -0.64 -14.89 11.41
N ILE A 276 -1.12 -13.72 10.96
CA ILE A 276 -1.62 -12.67 11.87
C ILE A 276 -2.73 -13.22 12.78
N GLY A 277 -3.68 -13.96 12.21
CA GLY A 277 -4.78 -14.57 12.95
C GLY A 277 -4.31 -15.59 13.99
N LYS A 278 -3.38 -16.49 13.62
CA LYS A 278 -2.80 -17.46 14.56
C LYS A 278 -2.10 -16.77 15.73
N ALA A 279 -1.30 -15.75 15.45
CA ALA A 279 -0.56 -15.00 16.45
C ALA A 279 -1.47 -14.21 17.42
N ASN A 280 -2.71 -13.93 17.02
CA ASN A 280 -3.69 -13.19 17.82
C ASN A 280 -4.85 -14.05 18.34
N LYS A 281 -4.78 -15.38 18.21
CA LYS A 281 -5.87 -16.30 18.58
C LYS A 281 -6.32 -16.15 20.04
N SER A 282 -5.41 -15.77 20.95
CA SER A 282 -5.72 -15.53 22.37
C SER A 282 -6.42 -14.20 22.64
N ASN A 283 -6.49 -13.30 21.67
CA ASN A 283 -6.94 -11.92 21.85
C ASN A 283 -8.46 -11.75 21.59
N GLY A 284 -9.24 -12.81 21.81
CA GLY A 284 -10.70 -12.80 21.74
C GLY A 284 -11.28 -13.41 20.46
N SER A 285 -12.33 -12.80 19.92
CA SER A 285 -13.06 -13.30 18.74
C SER A 285 -12.36 -12.91 17.44
N ALA A 286 -12.34 -13.84 16.48
CA ALA A 286 -11.85 -13.59 15.13
C ALA A 286 -12.64 -12.47 14.43
N SER A 287 -13.97 -12.45 14.62
CA SER A 287 -14.84 -11.41 14.06
C SER A 287 -14.50 -10.02 14.59
N LEU A 288 -14.34 -9.87 15.91
CA LEU A 288 -14.01 -8.58 16.52
C LEU A 288 -12.61 -8.11 16.09
N PHE A 289 -11.64 -9.03 16.10
CA PHE A 289 -10.28 -8.73 15.65
C PHE A 289 -10.26 -8.30 14.17
N LEU A 290 -10.96 -9.03 13.29
CA LEU A 290 -11.08 -8.70 11.87
C LEU A 290 -11.71 -7.32 11.67
N ALA A 291 -12.82 -7.03 12.38
CA ALA A 291 -13.54 -5.78 12.29
C ALA A 291 -12.65 -4.60 12.68
N HIS A 292 -11.98 -4.68 13.85
CA HIS A 292 -11.06 -3.64 14.29
C HIS A 292 -9.87 -3.47 13.34
N LEU A 293 -9.23 -4.58 12.95
CA LEU A 293 -8.05 -4.56 12.11
C LEU A 293 -8.35 -3.92 10.75
N LEU A 294 -9.31 -4.45 9.99
CA LEU A 294 -9.58 -3.94 8.63
C LEU A 294 -10.18 -2.53 8.64
N THR A 295 -10.97 -2.17 9.66
CA THR A 295 -11.48 -0.80 9.82
C THR A 295 -10.32 0.18 10.04
N ALA A 296 -9.40 -0.14 10.95
CA ALA A 296 -8.25 0.73 11.22
C ALA A 296 -7.28 0.83 10.03
N LEU A 297 -7.16 -0.21 9.21
CA LEU A 297 -6.31 -0.21 8.02
C LEU A 297 -6.92 0.50 6.80
N GLY A 298 -8.13 1.06 6.92
CA GLY A 298 -8.73 1.91 5.88
C GLY A 298 -9.60 1.19 4.85
N PHE A 299 -10.03 -0.04 5.11
CA PHE A 299 -10.87 -0.83 4.19
C PHE A 299 -12.38 -0.48 4.26
N GLY A 300 -12.74 0.59 4.96
CA GLY A 300 -14.12 0.96 5.25
C GLY A 300 -14.56 0.55 6.65
N LEU A 301 -15.84 0.73 6.97
CA LEU A 301 -16.44 0.32 8.23
C LEU A 301 -16.73 -1.18 8.14
N VAL A 302 -16.09 -1.98 8.99
CA VAL A 302 -16.18 -3.44 8.93
C VAL A 302 -17.01 -3.99 10.08
N ASP A 303 -18.09 -4.69 9.74
CA ASP A 303 -18.89 -5.50 10.65
C ASP A 303 -18.60 -6.98 10.36
N ALA A 304 -18.35 -7.78 11.40
CA ALA A 304 -18.12 -9.21 11.25
C ALA A 304 -18.89 -10.00 12.30
N SER A 305 -19.41 -11.18 11.92
CA SER A 305 -20.16 -12.05 12.82
C SER A 305 -19.52 -13.44 12.97
N GLU A 306 -19.71 -14.05 14.14
CA GLU A 306 -19.36 -15.45 14.39
C GLU A 306 -20.53 -16.40 14.13
N GLY A 307 -20.24 -17.71 14.05
CA GLY A 307 -21.26 -18.77 13.95
C GLY A 307 -21.06 -19.70 12.76
N ARG A 308 -22.08 -20.54 12.48
CA ARG A 308 -22.07 -21.48 11.33
C ARG A 308 -22.04 -20.75 9.98
N ASN A 309 -22.67 -19.57 9.90
CA ASN A 309 -22.64 -18.69 8.75
C ASN A 309 -21.97 -17.38 9.15
N LYS A 310 -20.66 -17.30 8.96
CA LYS A 310 -19.90 -16.08 9.23
C LYS A 310 -20.23 -15.06 8.14
N ASN A 311 -20.49 -13.82 8.53
CA ASN A 311 -20.78 -12.74 7.60
C ASN A 311 -19.84 -11.56 7.88
N VAL A 312 -19.26 -10.99 6.83
CA VAL A 312 -18.39 -9.81 6.92
C VAL A 312 -18.88 -8.75 5.96
N ALA A 313 -19.34 -7.63 6.50
CA ALA A 313 -19.81 -6.49 5.73
C ALA A 313 -18.80 -5.35 5.84
N LEU A 314 -18.43 -4.77 4.69
CA LEU A 314 -17.56 -3.60 4.59
C LEU A 314 -18.35 -2.48 3.94
N LYS A 315 -18.53 -1.35 4.62
CA LYS A 315 -19.23 -0.16 4.09
C LYS A 315 -18.23 0.96 3.84
N GLY A 316 -18.30 1.61 2.68
CA GLY A 316 -17.30 2.63 2.32
C GLY A 316 -15.96 2.05 1.95
N PHE A 317 -15.96 0.88 1.30
CA PHE A 317 -14.76 0.27 0.76
C PHE A 317 -14.11 1.22 -0.26
N PRO A 318 -12.77 1.38 -0.25
CA PRO A 318 -12.09 2.35 -1.09
C PRO A 318 -12.26 2.00 -2.57
N CYS A 319 -12.60 3.00 -3.38
CA CYS A 319 -13.14 2.81 -4.73
C CYS A 319 -12.53 3.79 -5.75
N LEU A 320 -12.18 3.33 -6.95
CA LEU A 320 -11.64 4.21 -7.99
C LEU A 320 -12.73 4.89 -8.84
N ASP A 321 -13.83 4.17 -9.07
CA ASP A 321 -14.93 4.60 -9.92
C ASP A 321 -16.25 3.85 -9.62
N GLU A 322 -17.39 4.43 -10.00
CA GLU A 322 -18.72 3.84 -9.77
C GLU A 322 -18.98 2.55 -10.55
N LYS A 323 -18.16 2.27 -11.57
CA LYS A 323 -18.25 1.09 -12.42
C LYS A 323 -17.21 0.04 -12.02
N SER A 324 -16.65 0.13 -10.82
CA SER A 324 -15.49 -0.65 -10.41
C SER A 324 -15.82 -2.11 -10.08
N ASN A 325 -16.69 -2.72 -10.88
CA ASN A 325 -16.87 -4.16 -11.07
C ASN A 325 -15.55 -4.87 -11.44
N VAL A 326 -14.48 -4.12 -11.72
CA VAL A 326 -13.12 -4.60 -12.02
C VAL A 326 -12.40 -5.13 -10.77
N CYS A 327 -12.67 -4.55 -9.58
CA CYS A 327 -12.11 -5.08 -8.35
C CYS A 327 -12.95 -6.27 -7.93
N LYS A 328 -12.32 -7.45 -7.85
CA LYS A 328 -12.98 -8.68 -7.37
C LYS A 328 -12.89 -8.80 -5.84
N GLN A 329 -12.29 -7.81 -5.17
CA GLN A 329 -12.04 -7.77 -3.73
C GLN A 329 -11.23 -8.99 -3.26
N ARG A 330 -10.34 -9.51 -4.11
CA ARG A 330 -9.53 -10.71 -3.87
C ARG A 330 -8.68 -10.58 -2.63
N PHE A 331 -8.10 -9.42 -2.38
CA PHE A 331 -7.32 -9.18 -1.18
C PHE A 331 -8.16 -9.33 0.08
N VAL A 332 -9.32 -8.69 0.15
CA VAL A 332 -10.19 -8.76 1.35
C VAL A 332 -10.80 -10.14 1.53
N GLN A 333 -11.15 -10.84 0.44
CA GLN A 333 -11.54 -12.25 0.51
C GLN A 333 -10.43 -13.10 1.14
N GLY A 334 -9.18 -12.94 0.69
CA GLY A 334 -8.01 -13.60 1.24
C GLY A 334 -7.81 -13.26 2.71
N ALA A 335 -7.72 -11.97 3.04
CA ALA A 335 -7.51 -11.47 4.40
C ALA A 335 -8.55 -11.99 5.39
N THR A 336 -9.84 -11.89 5.01
CA THR A 336 -10.96 -12.36 5.83
C THR A 336 -10.88 -13.86 6.09
N LYS A 337 -10.67 -14.67 5.04
CA LYS A 337 -10.52 -16.12 5.18
C LYS A 337 -9.29 -16.48 6.02
N GLY A 338 -8.19 -15.73 5.84
CA GLY A 338 -6.95 -15.89 6.57
C GLY A 338 -7.17 -15.73 8.07
N ILE A 339 -7.74 -14.60 8.50
CA ILE A 339 -8.00 -14.34 9.92
C ILE A 339 -8.86 -15.45 10.54
N TYR A 340 -10.00 -15.79 9.93
CA TYR A 340 -10.85 -16.85 10.48
C TYR A 340 -10.15 -18.22 10.53
N ALA A 341 -9.34 -18.55 9.52
CA ALA A 341 -8.56 -19.79 9.51
C ALA A 341 -7.47 -19.78 10.59
N GLY A 342 -6.80 -18.65 10.81
CA GLY A 342 -5.77 -18.52 11.82
C GLY A 342 -6.31 -18.66 13.25
N PHE A 343 -7.46 -18.05 13.53
CA PHE A 343 -8.14 -18.20 14.83
C PHE A 343 -8.76 -19.60 15.01
N GLY A 344 -9.52 -20.07 14.01
CA GLY A 344 -10.35 -21.27 14.12
C GLY A 344 -9.68 -22.60 13.74
N GLY A 345 -8.48 -22.57 13.14
CA GLY A 345 -7.76 -23.76 12.66
C GLY A 345 -8.37 -24.46 11.44
N SER A 346 -9.59 -24.09 11.03
CA SER A 346 -10.29 -24.63 9.86
C SER A 346 -10.40 -23.57 8.76
N LYS A 347 -10.17 -23.98 7.49
CA LYS A 347 -10.26 -23.07 6.34
C LYS A 347 -11.72 -22.67 6.11
N ALA A 348 -12.05 -21.41 6.38
CA ALA A 348 -13.33 -20.83 5.99
C ALA A 348 -13.44 -20.78 4.45
N LYS A 349 -14.52 -21.29 3.88
CA LYS A 349 -14.79 -21.20 2.43
C LYS A 349 -15.73 -20.04 2.15
N LEU A 350 -15.44 -19.26 1.12
CA LEU A 350 -16.36 -18.23 0.65
C LEU A 350 -17.55 -18.90 -0.06
N LYS A 351 -18.75 -18.61 0.42
CA LYS A 351 -20.02 -19.10 -0.15
C LYS A 351 -20.65 -18.11 -1.09
N LYS A 352 -20.62 -16.82 -0.73
CA LYS A 352 -21.23 -15.74 -1.51
C LYS A 352 -20.49 -14.43 -1.28
N ILE A 353 -20.34 -13.67 -2.35
CA ILE A 353 -19.97 -12.26 -2.33
C ILE A 353 -21.12 -11.46 -2.96
N SER A 354 -21.44 -10.30 -2.37
CA SER A 354 -22.31 -9.33 -3.00
C SER A 354 -21.72 -7.94 -2.84
N THR A 355 -21.74 -7.16 -3.92
CA THR A 355 -21.29 -5.79 -3.96
C THR A 355 -22.44 -4.89 -4.38
N MET A 356 -22.55 -3.73 -3.74
CA MET A 356 -23.56 -2.72 -4.08
C MET A 356 -23.07 -1.34 -3.68
N PHE A 357 -23.64 -0.30 -4.28
CA PHE A 357 -23.43 1.07 -3.81
C PHE A 357 -24.57 1.48 -2.88
N ILE A 358 -24.22 2.02 -1.72
CA ILE A 358 -25.15 2.59 -0.73
C ILE A 358 -24.67 4.01 -0.48
N ASP A 359 -25.50 5.02 -0.75
CA ASP A 359 -25.16 6.44 -0.58
C ASP A 359 -23.84 6.84 -1.27
N ASN A 360 -23.65 6.40 -2.51
CA ASN A 360 -22.42 6.59 -3.29
C ASN A 360 -21.16 5.96 -2.65
N LYS A 361 -21.32 4.98 -1.76
CA LYS A 361 -20.24 4.22 -1.15
C LYS A 361 -20.31 2.77 -1.56
N LEU A 362 -19.17 2.20 -1.94
CA LEU A 362 -19.08 0.78 -2.22
C LEU A 362 -19.24 -0.01 -0.91
N ALA A 363 -20.21 -0.91 -0.90
CA ALA A 363 -20.45 -1.87 0.15
C ALA A 363 -20.17 -3.29 -0.36
N ILE A 364 -19.48 -4.10 0.45
CA ILE A 364 -19.16 -5.49 0.16
C ILE A 364 -19.72 -6.34 1.29
N ASN A 365 -20.34 -7.45 0.94
CA ASN A 365 -20.75 -8.46 1.92
C ASN A 365 -20.18 -9.83 1.53
N LEU A 366 -19.46 -10.44 2.46
CA LEU A 366 -18.81 -11.75 2.32
C LEU A 366 -19.49 -12.74 3.26
N LYS A 367 -20.09 -13.79 2.69
CA LYS A 367 -20.65 -14.91 3.45
C LYS A 367 -19.70 -16.11 3.38
N LEU A 368 -19.25 -16.58 4.53
CA LEU A 368 -18.36 -17.73 4.66
C LEU A 368 -19.08 -18.88 5.38
N GLY A 369 -18.62 -20.10 5.16
CA GLY A 369 -18.84 -21.18 6.12
C GLY A 369 -18.38 -22.52 5.60
#